data_AF-A0A357CFG6-F1
#
_entry.id   AF-A0A357CFG6-F1
#
_cell.length_a   1.000
_cell.length_b   1.000
_cell.length_c   1.000
_cell.angle_alpha   90.00
_cell.angle_beta   90.00
_cell.angle_gamma   90.00
#
_symmetry.space_group_name_H-M   'P 1'
#
loop_
_entity.id
_entity.type
_entity.pdbx_description
1 polymer ?
#
loop_
_entity_poly.entity_id
_entity_poly.type
_entity_poly.pdbx_seq_one_letter_code
_entity_poly.pdbx_strand_id
1 'polypeptide(L)'
;MTIEKEDEAPARALFVPSRRAWILFAALGLAALGAALFLRYSIIQNTQIGLACEAGEESLTCKVRLTVILMFVQDTFGWIAMIAAGVQLWRPNRVAFAVGLVAALLGLVLYNTRASALAVALLVLSLARPAPEGR
;
A
#
# COMPACT_ATOMS: atom_id res chain seq x y z
N MET A 1 36.43 22.49 30.99
CA MET A 1 35.84 21.14 31.05
C MET A 1 34.46 21.26 30.42
N THR A 2 34.41 21.02 29.11
CA THR A 2 33.23 21.12 28.26
C THR A 2 32.43 19.84 28.41
N ILE A 3 31.27 19.90 29.05
CA ILE A 3 30.27 18.85 28.94
C ILE A 3 29.43 19.23 27.72
N GLU A 4 29.77 18.62 26.58
CA GLU A 4 28.91 18.56 25.42
C GLU A 4 27.63 17.86 25.86
N LYS A 5 26.55 18.63 25.96
CA LYS A 5 25.20 18.12 26.19
C LYS A 5 24.84 17.37 24.91
N GLU A 6 24.97 16.05 24.96
CA GLU A 6 24.53 15.15 23.90
C GLU A 6 23.12 15.58 23.46
N ASP A 7 22.98 15.92 22.18
CA ASP A 7 21.71 16.17 21.54
C ASP A 7 20.81 14.96 21.80
N GLU A 8 19.89 15.08 22.76
CA GLU A 8 18.73 14.20 22.92
C GLU A 8 17.92 14.31 21.63
N ALA A 9 18.29 13.50 20.63
CA ALA A 9 17.54 13.35 19.40
C ALA A 9 16.10 13.03 19.82
N PRO A 10 15.10 13.83 19.41
CA PRO A 10 13.75 13.72 19.95
C PRO A 10 13.26 12.29 19.74
N ALA A 11 12.99 11.58 20.85
CA ALA A 11 12.46 10.23 20.83
C ALA A 11 11.25 10.19 19.88
N ARG A 12 11.45 9.61 18.69
CA ARG A 12 10.44 9.65 17.62
C ARG A 12 9.19 8.94 18.12
N ALA A 13 8.08 9.69 18.22
CA ALA A 13 6.82 9.20 18.74
C ALA A 13 6.43 7.84 18.15
N LEU A 14 6.04 6.92 19.03
CA LEU A 14 5.63 5.57 18.69
C LEU A 14 4.29 5.60 17.94
N PHE A 15 4.20 4.90 16.82
CA PHE A 15 2.92 4.71 16.13
C PHE A 15 2.14 3.59 16.82
N VAL A 16 1.22 3.97 17.71
CA VAL A 16 0.34 3.03 18.41
C VAL A 16 -1.11 3.27 17.95
N PRO A 17 -1.58 2.58 16.89
CA PRO A 17 -2.95 2.76 16.42
C PRO A 17 -3.96 2.27 17.46
N SER A 18 -5.07 2.98 17.58
CA SER A 18 -6.17 2.55 18.44
C SER A 18 -6.83 1.27 17.90
N ARG A 19 -7.53 0.52 18.75
CA ARG A 19 -8.29 -0.68 18.34
C ARG A 19 -9.23 -0.41 17.15
N ARG A 20 -9.86 0.77 17.12
CA ARG A 20 -10.71 1.20 16.00
C ARG A 20 -9.92 1.39 14.71
N ALA A 21 -8.73 1.97 14.78
CA ALA A 21 -7.86 2.14 13.63
C ALA A 21 -7.43 0.78 13.04
N TRP A 22 -7.11 -0.21 13.89
CA TRP A 22 -6.80 -1.57 13.44
C TRP A 22 -7.95 -2.24 12.71
N ILE A 23 -9.18 -2.15 13.23
CA ILE A 23 -10.38 -2.68 12.56
C ILE A 23 -10.56 -2.03 11.20
N LEU A 24 -10.37 -0.70 11.11
CA LEU A 24 -10.45 0.03 9.84
C LEU A 24 -9.36 -0.42 8.86
N PHE A 25 -8.11 -0.57 9.30
CA PHE A 25 -7.03 -1.05 8.44
C PHE A 25 -7.28 -2.48 7.94
N ALA A 26 -7.79 -3.37 8.79
CA ALA A 26 -8.14 -4.73 8.40
C ALA A 26 -9.28 -4.74 7.37
N ALA A 27 -10.33 -3.94 7.59
CA ALA A 27 -11.44 -3.81 6.65
C ALA A 27 -10.97 -3.25 5.29
N LEU A 28 -10.13 -2.20 5.30
CA LEU A 28 -9.54 -1.63 4.09
C LEU A 28 -8.64 -2.63 3.36
N GLY A 29 -7.83 -3.40 4.10
CA GLY A 29 -6.96 -4.42 3.53
C GLY A 29 -7.74 -5.55 2.88
N LEU A 30 -8.78 -6.06 3.54
CA LEU A 30 -9.68 -7.08 2.98
C LEU A 30 -10.42 -6.57 1.75
N ALA A 31 -10.93 -5.34 1.80
CA ALA A 31 -11.60 -4.72 0.66
C ALA A 31 -10.64 -4.54 -0.53
N ALA A 32 -9.41 -4.08 -0.28
CA ALA A 32 -8.38 -3.93 -1.31
C ALA A 32 -7.99 -5.27 -1.94
N LEU A 33 -7.75 -6.30 -1.13
CA LEU A 33 -7.46 -7.65 -1.63
C LEU A 33 -8.62 -8.21 -2.45
N GLY A 34 -9.86 -8.11 -1.95
CA GLY A 34 -11.05 -8.56 -2.65
C GLY A 34 -11.23 -7.85 -4.00
N ALA A 35 -11.07 -6.53 -4.02
CA ALA A 35 -11.13 -5.75 -5.25
C ALA A 35 -10.03 -6.12 -6.24
N ALA A 36 -8.78 -6.30 -5.79
CA ALA A 36 -7.67 -6.68 -6.65
C ALA A 36 -7.82 -8.08 -7.23
N LEU A 37 -8.25 -9.04 -6.41
CA LEU A 37 -8.51 -10.42 -6.85
C LEU A 37 -9.66 -10.44 -7.85
N PHE A 38 -10.74 -9.69 -7.58
CA PHE A 38 -11.83 -9.52 -8.53
C PHE A 38 -11.31 -8.97 -9.86
N LEU A 39 -10.63 -7.82 -9.87
CA LEU A 39 -10.08 -7.23 -11.09
C LEU A 39 -9.17 -8.21 -11.86
N ARG A 40 -8.29 -8.91 -11.15
CA ARG A 40 -7.36 -9.88 -11.76
C ARG A 40 -8.10 -11.04 -12.43
N TYR A 41 -9.00 -11.69 -11.71
CA TYR A 41 -9.61 -12.94 -12.17
C TYR A 41 -10.85 -12.74 -13.04
N SER A 42 -11.70 -11.76 -12.74
CA SER A 42 -12.96 -11.56 -13.46
C SER A 42 -12.82 -10.65 -14.68
N ILE A 43 -11.87 -9.70 -14.68
CA ILE A 43 -11.70 -8.71 -15.75
C ILE A 43 -10.43 -8.96 -16.56
N ILE A 44 -9.26 -9.02 -15.93
CA ILE A 44 -7.98 -9.06 -16.66
C ILE A 44 -7.74 -10.42 -17.29
N GLN A 45 -7.92 -11.50 -16.53
CA GLN A 45 -7.67 -12.89 -16.98
C GLN A 45 -8.87 -13.54 -17.68
N ASN A 46 -9.98 -12.82 -17.86
CA ASN A 46 -11.16 -13.36 -18.52
C ASN A 46 -11.01 -13.30 -20.05
N THR A 47 -10.87 -14.47 -20.67
CA THR A 47 -10.64 -14.59 -22.11
C THR A 47 -11.76 -13.98 -22.95
N GLN A 48 -13.02 -14.14 -22.54
CA GLN A 48 -14.17 -13.61 -23.30
C GLN A 48 -14.14 -12.08 -23.34
N ILE A 49 -13.84 -11.45 -22.21
CA ILE A 49 -13.66 -9.99 -22.14
C ILE A 49 -12.45 -9.56 -22.96
N GLY A 50 -11.34 -10.30 -22.89
CA GLY A 50 -10.14 -10.00 -23.68
C GLY A 50 -10.42 -9.95 -25.17
N LEU A 51 -11.07 -10.98 -25.71
CA LEU A 51 -11.44 -11.07 -27.12
C LEU A 51 -12.44 -9.99 -27.53
N ALA A 52 -13.44 -9.69 -26.69
CA ALA A 52 -14.39 -8.62 -26.97
C ALA A 52 -13.71 -7.25 -27.07
N CYS A 53 -12.79 -6.94 -26.15
CA CYS A 53 -12.04 -5.69 -26.19
C CYS A 53 -11.10 -5.61 -27.40
N GLU A 54 -10.47 -6.72 -27.79
CA GLU A 54 -9.61 -6.79 -28.98
C GLU A 54 -10.40 -6.69 -30.30
N ALA A 55 -11.66 -7.12 -30.29
CA ALA A 55 -12.60 -6.96 -31.40
C ALA A 55 -13.15 -5.53 -31.56
N GLY A 56 -12.77 -4.59 -30.67
CA GLY A 56 -13.16 -3.17 -30.76
C GLY A 56 -14.34 -2.76 -29.88
N GLU A 57 -14.77 -3.59 -28.92
CA GLU A 57 -15.85 -3.24 -27.99
C GLU A 57 -15.47 -2.06 -27.08
N GLU A 58 -16.25 -0.97 -27.12
CA GLU A 58 -16.03 0.22 -26.29
C GLU A 58 -16.79 0.20 -24.95
N SER A 59 -16.73 -0.92 -24.23
CA SER A 59 -17.39 -1.04 -22.92
C SER A 59 -16.56 -0.41 -21.78
N LEU A 60 -17.23 -0.06 -20.68
CA LEU A 60 -16.56 0.37 -19.45
C LEU A 60 -15.58 -0.70 -18.93
N THR A 61 -15.93 -1.98 -19.08
CA THR A 61 -15.08 -3.10 -18.68
C THR A 61 -13.76 -3.13 -19.44
N CYS A 62 -13.79 -2.85 -20.75
CA CYS A 62 -12.58 -2.75 -21.57
C CYS A 62 -11.71 -1.57 -21.16
N LYS A 63 -12.31 -0.41 -20.85
CA LYS A 63 -11.59 0.76 -20.35
C LYS A 63 -10.91 0.47 -19.00
N VAL A 64 -11.63 -0.18 -18.07
CA VAL A 64 -11.07 -0.61 -16.78
C VAL A 64 -9.92 -1.60 -16.98
N ARG A 65 -10.10 -2.64 -17.80
CA ARG A 65 -9.07 -3.63 -18.12
C ARG A 65 -7.78 -2.95 -18.62
N LEU A 66 -7.91 -2.09 -19.62
CA LEU A 66 -6.77 -1.37 -20.20
C LEU A 66 -6.09 -0.46 -19.18
N THR A 67 -6.88 0.31 -18.42
CA THR A 67 -6.34 1.24 -17.41
C THR A 67 -5.55 0.51 -16.33
N VAL A 68 -6.08 -0.61 -15.82
CA VAL A 68 -5.39 -1.40 -14.79
C VAL A 68 -4.11 -2.05 -15.34
N ILE A 69 -4.15 -2.55 -16.58
CA ILE A 69 -2.96 -3.08 -17.26
C ILE A 69 -1.89 -1.98 -17.41
N LEU A 70 -2.27 -0.77 -17.82
CA LEU A 70 -1.33 0.35 -17.94
C LEU A 70 -0.73 0.74 -16.58
N MET A 71 -1.54 0.81 -15.52
CA MET A 71 -1.05 1.07 -14.17
C MET A 71 -0.11 -0.02 -13.65
N PHE A 72 -0.33 -1.28 -14.04
CA PHE A 72 0.59 -2.38 -13.78
C PHE A 72 1.91 -2.20 -14.54
N VAL A 73 1.86 -1.96 -15.85
CA VAL A 73 3.06 -1.77 -16.69
C VAL A 73 3.93 -0.61 -16.19
N GLN A 74 3.31 0.45 -15.67
CA GLN A 74 4.00 1.62 -15.11
C GLN A 74 4.34 1.50 -13.62
N ASP A 75 4.14 0.32 -13.01
CA ASP A 75 4.36 0.06 -11.58
C ASP A 75 3.69 1.10 -10.64
N THR A 76 2.57 1.69 -11.07
CA THR A 76 1.94 2.85 -10.41
C THR A 76 1.51 2.52 -8.99
N PHE A 77 0.89 1.35 -8.76
CA PHE A 77 0.51 0.91 -7.41
C PHE A 77 1.74 0.71 -6.51
N GLY A 78 2.86 0.26 -7.07
CA GLY A 78 4.11 0.04 -6.34
C GLY A 78 4.72 1.35 -5.88
N TRP A 79 4.80 2.34 -6.77
CA TRP A 79 5.29 3.68 -6.45
C TRP A 79 4.43 4.39 -5.40
N ILE A 80 3.11 4.35 -5.53
CA ILE A 80 2.19 4.93 -4.52
C ILE A 80 2.42 4.28 -3.15
N ALA A 81 2.52 2.96 -3.11
CA ALA A 81 2.79 2.23 -1.87
C ALA A 81 4.14 2.62 -1.25
N MET A 82 5.19 2.70 -2.06
CA MET A 82 6.54 3.08 -1.63
C MET A 82 6.60 4.49 -1.07
N ILE A 83 6.01 5.47 -1.76
CA ILE A 83 5.97 6.85 -1.31
C ILE A 83 5.19 6.95 0.01
N ALA A 84 4.02 6.31 0.10
CA ALA A 84 3.21 6.31 1.31
C ALA A 84 3.92 5.63 2.50
N ALA A 85 4.61 4.51 2.27
CA ALA A 85 5.39 3.82 3.29
C ALA A 85 6.61 4.64 3.75
N GLY A 86 7.30 5.31 2.82
CA GLY A 86 8.39 6.24 3.14
C GLY A 86 7.92 7.42 3.98
N VAL A 87 6.77 8.02 3.61
CA VAL A 87 6.12 9.08 4.39
C VAL A 87 5.73 8.56 5.78
N GLN A 88 5.17 7.35 5.88
CA GLN A 88 4.81 6.72 7.15
C GLN A 88 6.03 6.52 8.08
N LEU A 89 7.20 6.18 7.52
CA LEU A 89 8.44 6.08 8.28
C LEU A 89 8.97 7.45 8.71
N TRP A 90 8.87 8.47 7.86
CA TRP A 90 9.32 9.81 8.22
C TRP A 90 8.40 10.46 9.27
N ARG A 91 7.08 10.46 9.03
CA ARG A 91 6.04 11.03 9.91
C ARG A 91 4.89 10.02 10.06
N PRO A 92 4.83 9.26 11.17
CA PRO A 92 3.81 8.25 11.36
C PRO A 92 2.41 8.88 11.41
N ASN A 93 1.55 8.50 10.46
CA ASN A 93 0.16 8.97 10.36
C ASN A 93 -0.76 7.83 9.91
N ARG A 94 -1.95 7.74 10.50
CA ARG A 94 -2.96 6.72 10.16
C ARG A 94 -3.33 6.72 8.67
N VAL A 95 -3.38 7.91 8.05
CA VAL A 95 -3.72 8.04 6.63
C VAL A 95 -2.60 7.49 5.74
N ALA A 96 -1.34 7.84 6.02
CA ALA A 96 -0.19 7.33 5.25
C ALA A 96 -0.09 5.80 5.36
N PHE A 97 -0.30 5.26 6.56
CA PHE A 97 -0.37 3.81 6.76
C PHE A 97 -1.50 3.16 5.96
N ALA A 98 -2.72 3.71 6.00
CA ALA A 98 -3.86 3.15 5.27
C ALA A 98 -3.67 3.18 3.75
N VAL A 99 -3.22 4.32 3.21
CA VAL A 99 -2.93 4.47 1.77
C VAL A 99 -1.83 3.50 1.34
N GLY A 100 -0.74 3.43 2.11
CA GLY A 100 0.35 2.49 1.84
C GLY A 100 -0.12 1.05 1.88
N LEU A 101 -0.92 0.66 2.89
CA LEU A 101 -1.45 -0.69 3.02
C LEU A 101 -2.34 -1.08 1.83
N VAL A 102 -3.29 -0.22 1.46
CA VAL A 102 -4.20 -0.48 0.33
C VAL A 102 -3.42 -0.56 -0.97
N ALA A 103 -2.55 0.42 -1.27
CA ALA A 103 -1.76 0.44 -2.49
C ALA A 103 -0.79 -0.76 -2.58
N ALA A 104 -0.18 -1.15 -1.46
CA ALA A 104 0.72 -2.30 -1.42
C ALA A 104 -0.03 -3.61 -1.68
N LEU A 105 -1.22 -3.81 -1.10
CA LEU A 105 -2.03 -5.01 -1.33
C LEU A 105 -2.57 -5.09 -2.76
N LEU A 106 -3.04 -3.95 -3.30
CA LEU A 106 -3.43 -3.86 -4.71
C LEU A 106 -2.26 -4.24 -5.62
N GLY A 107 -1.09 -3.64 -5.38
CA GLY A 107 0.10 -3.89 -6.19
C GLY A 107 0.63 -5.32 -6.08
N LEU A 108 0.56 -5.94 -4.91
CA LEU A 108 0.97 -7.35 -4.73
C LEU A 108 0.14 -8.29 -5.61
N VAL A 109 -1.16 -8.06 -5.69
CA VAL A 109 -2.09 -8.89 -6.47
C VAL A 109 -2.04 -8.54 -7.96
N LEU A 110 -1.92 -7.25 -8.29
CA LEU A 110 -1.89 -6.74 -9.68
C LEU A 110 -0.48 -6.72 -10.29
N TYR A 111 0.43 -7.57 -9.80
CA TYR A 111 1.77 -7.84 -10.36
C TYR A 111 2.86 -6.76 -10.15
N ASN A 112 2.64 -5.75 -9.32
CA ASN A 112 3.64 -4.75 -8.89
C ASN A 112 4.45 -5.23 -7.67
N THR A 113 4.86 -6.50 -7.69
CA THR A 113 5.28 -7.22 -6.47
C THR A 113 6.53 -6.68 -5.81
N ARG A 114 7.54 -6.22 -6.58
CA ARG A 114 8.83 -5.77 -6.03
C ARG A 114 8.68 -4.55 -5.12
N ALA A 115 8.14 -3.46 -5.68
CA ALA A 115 7.93 -2.22 -4.94
C ALA A 115 6.88 -2.38 -3.83
N SER A 116 5.80 -3.14 -4.09
CA SER A 116 4.78 -3.41 -3.08
C SER A 116 5.29 -4.25 -1.91
N ALA A 117 6.10 -5.29 -2.15
CA ALA A 117 6.67 -6.10 -1.07
C ALA A 117 7.59 -5.26 -0.18
N LEU A 118 8.42 -4.41 -0.79
CA LEU A 118 9.25 -3.47 -0.04
C LEU A 118 8.39 -2.51 0.79
N ALA A 119 7.33 -1.94 0.21
CA ALA A 119 6.41 -1.07 0.93
C ALA A 119 5.74 -1.76 2.12
N VAL A 120 5.30 -3.02 1.98
CA VAL A 120 4.78 -3.82 3.11
C VAL A 120 5.82 -3.96 4.21
N ALA A 121 7.06 -4.30 3.86
CA ALA A 121 8.13 -4.42 4.84
C ALA A 121 8.36 -3.11 5.61
N LEU A 122 8.38 -1.96 4.92
CA LEU A 122 8.50 -0.64 5.53
C LEU A 122 7.31 -0.31 6.46
N LEU A 123 6.09 -0.67 6.07
CA LEU A 123 4.90 -0.48 6.91
C LEU A 123 4.95 -1.35 8.17
N VAL A 124 5.38 -2.61 8.06
CA VAL A 124 5.58 -3.50 9.21
C VAL A 124 6.67 -2.94 10.14
N LEU A 125 7.80 -2.48 9.59
CA LEU A 125 8.86 -1.82 10.36
C LEU A 125 8.37 -0.57 11.10
N SER A 126 7.40 0.17 10.54
CA SER A 126 6.79 1.32 11.22
C SER A 126 6.07 0.96 12.54
N LEU A 127 5.65 -0.30 12.68
CA LEU A 127 5.00 -0.83 13.88
C LEU A 127 6.00 -1.34 14.92
N ALA A 128 7.22 -1.71 14.49
CA ALA A 128 8.24 -2.32 15.33
C ALA A 128 9.07 -1.31 16.17
N ARG A 129 8.67 -0.04 16.23
CA ARG A 129 9.41 0.95 17.02
C ARG A 129 9.33 0.60 18.52
N PRO A 130 10.46 0.63 19.25
CA PRO A 130 10.49 0.32 20.69
C PRO A 130 9.80 1.43 21.50
N ALA A 131 8.88 1.04 22.38
CA ALA A 131 8.32 1.95 23.38
C ALA A 131 9.47 2.52 24.23
N PRO A 132 9.43 3.79 24.65
CA PRO A 132 10.48 4.34 25.51
C PRO A 132 10.58 3.48 26.79
N GLU A 133 11.72 2.81 26.98
CA GLU A 133 12.06 2.13 28.21
C GLU A 133 12.40 3.19 29.25
N GLY A 134 11.36 3.67 29.95
CA GLY A 134 11.48 4.72 30.94
C GLY A 134 10.24 4.80 31.80
N ARG A 135 10.10 3.85 32.72
CA ARG A 135 9.29 4.02 33.92
C ARG A 135 9.91 3.31 35.10
#